data_AF-A0A3D1ID38-F1
#
_entry.id   AF-A0A3D1ID38-F1
#
_cell.length_a   1.000
_cell.length_b   1.000
_cell.length_c   1.000
_cell.angle_alpha   90.00
_cell.angle_beta   90.00
_cell.angle_gamma   90.00
#
_symmetry.space_group_name_H-M   'P 1'
#
loop_
_entity.id
_entity.type
_entity.pdbx_description
1 polymer ?
#
loop_
_entity_poly.entity_id
_entity_poly.type
_entity_poly.pdbx_seq_one_letter_code
_entity_poly.pdbx_strand_id
1 'polypeptide(L)' 'MGLTLKTFFRPKVTIRYPYERRPVSPRYRGMFYLKWNEEKQRLNCVGCTLCAQACPTDVISMNKVGKGT' A
#
# COMPACT_ATOMS: atom_id res chain seq x y z
N MET A 1 -0.65 19.85 38.75
CA MET A 1 -0.64 18.37 38.57
C MET A 1 -2.02 17.70 38.52
N GLY A 2 -3.16 18.41 38.56
CA GLY A 2 -4.49 17.75 38.50
C GLY A 2 -4.82 17.05 37.17
N LEU A 3 -4.25 17.53 36.06
CA LEU A 3 -4.49 16.96 34.73
C LEU A 3 -3.82 15.60 34.54
N THR A 4 -2.61 15.40 35.09
CA THR A 4 -1.87 14.14 34.99
C THR A 4 -2.59 13.02 35.75
N LEU A 5 -3.07 13.32 36.96
CA LEU A 5 -3.86 12.37 37.75
C LEU A 5 -5.15 11.95 37.02
N LYS A 6 -5.86 12.91 36.40
CA LYS A 6 -7.06 12.64 35.61
C LYS A 6 -6.78 11.80 34.35
N THR A 7 -5.59 11.90 33.78
CA THR A 7 -5.22 11.14 32.57
C THR A 7 -4.74 9.73 32.94
N PHE A 8 -4.16 9.53 34.13
CA PHE A 8 -3.70 8.23 34.61
C PHE A 8 -4.84 7.20 34.78
N PHE A 9 -6.01 7.63 35.25
CA PHE A 9 -7.18 6.76 35.44
C PHE A 9 -8.03 6.55 34.18
N ARG A 10 -7.67 7.15 33.03
CA ARG A 10 -8.39 6.91 31.77
C ARG A 10 -7.95 5.58 31.15
N PRO A 11 -8.87 4.86 30.48
CA PRO A 11 -8.50 3.65 29.74
C PRO A 11 -7.47 3.98 28.65
N LYS A 12 -6.49 3.09 28.46
CA LYS A 12 -5.44 3.26 27.46
C LYS A 12 -6.02 3.07 26.06
N VAL A 13 -5.91 4.08 25.22
CA VAL A 13 -6.29 4.02 23.79
C VAL A 13 -5.12 3.45 22.99
N THR A 14 -4.77 2.18 23.26
CA THR A 14 -3.66 1.48 22.61
C THR A 14 -4.14 0.16 22.03
N ILE A 15 -3.66 -0.18 20.83
CA ILE A 15 -3.85 -1.50 20.21
C ILE A 15 -2.62 -2.37 20.44
N ARG A 16 -2.82 -3.69 20.60
CA ARG A 16 -1.72 -4.64 20.83
C ARG A 16 -1.16 -5.15 19.50
N TYR A 17 -0.29 -4.37 18.84
CA TYR A 17 0.44 -4.87 17.68
C TYR A 17 1.46 -5.96 18.11
N PRO A 18 1.61 -7.08 17.38
CA PRO A 18 1.04 -7.43 16.07
C PRO A 18 -0.30 -8.20 16.12
N TYR A 19 -0.82 -8.53 17.30
CA TYR A 19 -2.03 -9.34 17.48
C TYR A 19 -3.31 -8.63 17.03
N GLU A 20 -3.37 -7.31 17.22
CA GLU A 20 -4.49 -6.46 16.82
C GLU A 20 -4.01 -5.43 15.79
N ARG A 21 -4.71 -5.36 14.65
CA ARG A 21 -4.44 -4.37 13.59
C ARG A 21 -5.51 -3.28 13.60
N ARG A 22 -5.12 -2.06 13.25
CA ARG A 22 -6.07 -0.96 13.07
C ARG A 22 -6.96 -1.23 11.85
N PRO A 23 -8.26 -0.89 11.89
CA PRO A 23 -9.09 -0.92 10.70
C PRO A 23 -8.54 0.06 9.66
N VAL A 24 -8.26 -0.43 8.45
CA VAL A 24 -7.81 0.38 7.33
C VAL A 24 -9.01 0.76 6.46
N SER A 25 -9.01 2.00 5.96
CA SER A 25 -10.07 2.43 5.03
C SER A 25 -9.96 1.69 3.69
N PRO A 26 -11.07 1.51 2.94
CA PRO A 26 -11.02 0.88 1.61
C PRO A 26 -10.13 1.62 0.58
N ARG A 27 -9.85 2.91 0.81
CA ARG A 27 -9.00 3.75 -0.06
C ARG A 27 -7.56 3.87 0.43
N TYR A 28 -7.17 3.07 1.41
CA TYR A 28 -5.82 3.08 1.95
C TYR A 28 -4.79 2.77 0.84
N ARG A 29 -3.80 3.64 0.68
CA ARG A 29 -2.70 3.47 -0.27
C ARG A 29 -1.60 2.64 0.39
N GLY A 30 -1.68 1.33 0.20
CA GLY A 30 -0.71 0.35 0.71
C GLY A 30 0.43 0.08 -0.28
N MET A 31 0.96 -1.14 -0.21
CA MET A 31 2.01 -1.63 -1.11
C MET A 31 1.47 -1.77 -2.55
N PHE A 32 2.28 -1.37 -3.54
CA PHE A 32 1.96 -1.57 -4.94
C PHE A 32 1.95 -3.05 -5.30
N TYR A 33 0.95 -3.50 -6.05
CA TYR A 33 0.87 -4.87 -6.58
C TYR A 33 0.28 -4.85 -7.98
N LEU A 34 0.71 -5.80 -8.81
CA LEU A 34 0.12 -6.00 -10.14
C LEU A 34 -1.13 -6.87 -10.00
N LYS A 35 -2.30 -6.31 -10.33
CA LYS A 35 -3.56 -7.05 -10.28
C LYS A 35 -3.60 -8.15 -11.34
N TRP A 36 -3.97 -9.37 -10.93
CA TRP A 36 -4.25 -10.48 -11.83
C TRP A 36 -5.59 -10.29 -12.56
N ASN A 37 -5.63 -10.67 -13.84
CA ASN A 37 -6.86 -10.70 -14.63
C ASN A 37 -7.35 -12.16 -14.75
N GLU A 38 -8.52 -12.45 -14.19
CA GLU A 38 -9.12 -13.78 -14.24
C GLU A 38 -9.57 -14.16 -15.65
N GLU A 39 -10.15 -13.22 -16.42
CA GLU A 39 -10.65 -13.46 -17.78
C GLU A 39 -9.53 -13.78 -18.77
N LYS A 40 -8.42 -13.04 -18.69
CA LYS A 40 -7.29 -13.17 -19.63
C LYS A 40 -6.19 -14.12 -19.13
N GLN A 41 -6.37 -14.71 -17.94
CA GLN A 41 -5.37 -15.56 -17.26
C GLN A 41 -3.95 -14.98 -17.30
N ARG A 42 -3.82 -13.67 -17.06
CA ARG A 42 -2.53 -12.95 -17.05
C ARG A 42 -2.58 -11.72 -16.15
N LEU A 43 -1.44 -11.10 -15.89
CA LEU A 43 -1.39 -9.79 -15.22
C LEU A 43 -2.13 -8.72 -16.05
N ASN A 44 -2.80 -7.79 -15.38
CA ASN A 44 -3.44 -6.64 -16.01
C ASN A 44 -2.44 -5.69 -16.69
N CYS A 45 -1.17 -5.73 -16.28
CA CYS A 45 -0.12 -4.92 -16.88
C CYS A 45 0.13 -5.33 -18.34
N VAL A 46 0.23 -4.35 -19.24
CA VAL A 46 0.57 -4.55 -20.66
C VAL A 46 1.96 -4.00 -21.01
N GLY A 47 2.72 -3.49 -20.03
CA GLY A 47 4.05 -2.93 -20.26
C GLY A 47 4.06 -1.56 -20.96
N CYS A 48 2.99 -0.76 -20.83
CA CYS A 48 2.87 0.55 -21.51
C CYS A 48 3.73 1.68 -20.94
N THR A 49 4.49 1.46 -19.86
CA THR A 49 5.36 2.45 -19.20
C THR A 49 4.70 3.73 -18.65
N LEU A 50 3.38 3.88 -18.73
CA LEU A 50 2.65 5.05 -18.24
C LEU A 50 2.77 5.25 -16.73
N CYS A 51 2.79 4.17 -15.94
CA CYS A 51 2.95 4.25 -14.49
C CYS A 51 4.34 4.75 -14.06
N ALA A 52 5.38 4.42 -14.82
CA ALA A 52 6.72 4.93 -14.58
C ALA A 52 6.80 6.42 -14.92
N GLN A 53 6.24 6.84 -16.06
CA GLN A 53 6.21 8.24 -16.48
C GLN A 53 5.37 9.15 -15.57
N ALA A 54 4.28 8.63 -15.00
CA ALA A 54 3.43 9.37 -14.08
C ALA A 54 3.98 9.43 -12.64
N CYS A 55 5.07 8.71 -12.35
CA CYS A 55 5.63 8.66 -10.99
C CYS A 55 6.31 10.00 -10.66
N PRO A 56 5.89 10.72 -9.61
CA PRO A 56 6.50 12.01 -9.26
C PRO A 56 7.90 11.90 -8.67
N THR A 57 8.30 10.70 -8.26
CA THR A 57 9.56 10.41 -7.56
C THR A 57 10.44 9.40 -8.29
N ASP A 58 10.07 9.02 -9.53
CA ASP A 58 10.83 8.10 -10.37
C ASP A 58 11.24 6.75 -9.72
N VAL A 59 10.37 6.18 -8.87
CA VAL A 59 10.66 4.93 -8.12
C VAL A 59 10.41 3.67 -8.96
N ILE A 60 9.73 3.78 -10.10
CA ILE A 60 9.34 2.64 -10.94
C ILE A 60 10.26 2.57 -12.16
N SER A 61 11.03 1.50 -12.28
CA SER A 61 11.83 1.18 -13.47
C SER A 61 11.15 0.12 -14.33
N MET A 62 11.11 0.31 -15.65
CA MET A 62 10.51 -0.63 -16.59
C MET A 62 11.51 -1.06 -17.65
N ASN A 63 11.76 -2.36 -17.75
CA ASN A 63 12.56 -2.96 -18.82
C ASN A 63 11.63 -3.75 -19.74
N LYS A 64 11.43 -3.25 -20.97
CA LYS A 64 10.72 -4.03 -21.99
C LYS A 64 11.67 -5.09 -22.50
N VAL A 65 11.47 -6.34 -22.09
CA VAL A 65 12.11 -7.48 -22.76
C VAL A 65 11.42 -7.62 -24.11
N GLY A 66 11.98 -6.98 -25.13
CA GLY A 66 11.55 -7.18 -26.50
C GLY A 66 11.62 -8.67 -26.84
N LYS A 67 10.62 -9.16 -27.56
CA LYS A 67 10.75 -10.42 -28.29
C LYS A 67 11.98 -10.27 -29.19
N GLY A 68 13.02 -11.04 -28.89
CA GLY A 68 14.34 -10.90 -29.49
C GLY A 68 14.29 -10.91 -31.02
N THR A 69 15.19 -10.12 -31.61
CA THR A 69 16.05 -10.67 -32.66
C THR A 69 16.69 -11.98 -32.19
#